data_AF-A0A4P5VDE7-F1
#
_entry.id   AF-A0A4P5VDE7-F1
#
_cell.length_a   1.000
_cell.length_b   1.000
_cell.length_c   1.000
_cell.angle_alpha   90.00
_cell.angle_beta   90.00
_cell.angle_gamma   90.00
#
_symmetry.space_group_name_H-M   'P 1'
#
loop_
_entity.id
_entity.type
_entity.pdbx_description
1 polymer ?
#
loop_
_entity_poly.entity_id
_entity_poly.type
_entity_poly.pdbx_seq_one_letter_code
_entity_poly.pdbx_strand_id
1 'polypeptide(L)' 'MAVNIKSPQVDGLIGQLRQITGRGATDIVREALERELQRQRRIRRSARLQQDLSPLQDQAAALARPFDASELYGADGLPG' A
#
# COMPACT_ATOMS: atom_id res chain seq x y z
N MET A 1 -18.74 -9.52 -19.72
CA MET A 1 -18.29 -9.01 -21.04
C MET A 1 -16.86 -9.47 -21.27
N ALA A 2 -16.56 -10.12 -22.39
CA ALA A 2 -15.19 -10.53 -22.71
C ALA A 2 -14.41 -9.33 -23.27
N VAL A 3 -13.31 -8.95 -22.62
CA VAL A 3 -12.44 -7.86 -23.10
C VAL A 3 -11.52 -8.45 -24.16
N ASN A 4 -11.72 -8.07 -25.42
CA ASN A 4 -10.89 -8.54 -26.54
C ASN A 4 -9.69 -7.60 -26.72
N ILE A 5 -8.56 -7.95 -26.11
CA ILE A 5 -7.30 -7.21 -26.26
C ILE A 5 -6.54 -7.82 -27.43
N LYS A 6 -6.71 -7.30 -28.64
CA LYS A 6 -5.87 -7.66 -29.79
C LYS A 6 -4.73 -6.65 -29.91
N SER A 7 -3.63 -6.92 -29.20
CA SER A 7 -2.38 -6.15 -29.32
C SER A 7 -1.22 -7.11 -29.56
N PRO A 8 -0.49 -6.98 -30.68
CA PRO A 8 0.67 -7.83 -30.98
C PRO A 8 1.74 -7.80 -29.88
N GLN A 9 1.84 -6.67 -29.17
CA GLN A 9 2.78 -6.49 -28.05
C GLN A 9 2.37 -7.34 -26.85
N VAL A 10 1.07 -7.43 -26.56
CA VAL A 10 0.53 -8.25 -25.46
C VAL A 10 0.71 -9.72 -25.77
N ASP A 11 0.47 -10.13 -27.01
CA ASP A 11 0.70 -11.52 -27.44
C ASP A 11 2.18 -11.90 -27.33
N GLY A 12 3.09 -10.99 -27.67
CA GLY A 12 4.53 -11.18 -27.49
C GLY A 12 4.93 -11.37 -26.02
N LEU A 13 4.42 -10.51 -25.12
CA LEU A 13 4.67 -10.62 -23.68
C LEU A 13 4.10 -11.91 -23.09
N ILE A 14 2.88 -12.29 -23.48
CA ILE A 14 2.29 -13.57 -23.10
C ILE A 14 3.17 -14.71 -23.59
N GLY A 15 3.62 -14.68 -24.85
CA GLY A 15 4.52 -15.70 -25.41
C GLY A 15 5.79 -15.89 -24.59
N GLN A 16 6.47 -14.79 -24.24
CA GLN A 16 7.68 -14.83 -23.40
C GLN A 16 7.38 -15.39 -22.00
N LEU A 17 6.30 -14.95 -21.36
CA LEU A 17 5.90 -15.43 -20.04
C LEU A 17 5.52 -16.91 -20.06
N ARG A 18 4.91 -17.40 -21.14
CA ARG A 18 4.63 -18.82 -21.34
C ARG A 18 5.91 -19.64 -21.43
N GLN A 19 6.93 -19.16 -22.15
CA GLN A 19 8.22 -19.85 -22.26
C GLN A 19 8.93 -19.93 -20.90
N ILE A 20 8.89 -18.87 -20.10
CA ILE A 20 9.56 -18.82 -18.80
C ILE A 20 8.82 -19.66 -17.75
N THR A 21 7.49 -19.59 -17.73
CA THR A 21 6.69 -20.15 -16.62
C THR A 21 6.00 -21.48 -16.96
N GLY A 22 5.90 -21.84 -18.24
CA GLY A 22 5.13 -23.00 -18.72
C GLY A 22 3.61 -22.85 -18.62
N ARG A 23 3.11 -21.67 -18.20
CA ARG A 23 1.68 -21.46 -17.90
C ARG A 23 0.85 -21.13 -19.14
N GLY A 24 -0.46 -21.24 -19.02
CA GLY A 24 -1.41 -20.82 -20.05
C GLY A 24 -1.55 -19.29 -20.14
N ALA A 25 -1.88 -18.79 -21.33
CA ALA A 25 -2.10 -17.35 -21.56
C ALA A 25 -3.14 -16.75 -20.62
N THR A 26 -4.26 -17.46 -20.40
CA THR A 26 -5.33 -17.03 -19.50
C THR A 26 -4.85 -16.88 -18.07
N ASP A 27 -4.03 -17.80 -17.56
CA ASP A 27 -3.52 -17.73 -16.20
C ASP A 27 -2.52 -16.59 -16.00
N ILE A 28 -1.69 -16.35 -17.01
CA ILE A 28 -0.75 -15.23 -17.03
C ILE A 28 -1.52 -13.90 -16.98
N VAL A 29 -2.53 -13.75 -17.84
CA VAL A 29 -3.35 -12.53 -17.89
C VAL A 29 -4.14 -12.34 -16.60
N ARG A 30 -4.77 -13.40 -16.08
CA ARG A 30 -5.51 -13.37 -14.81
C ARG A 30 -4.63 -12.87 -13.68
N GLU A 31 -3.45 -13.46 -13.51
CA GLU A 31 -2.57 -13.09 -12.42
C GLU A 31 -2.01 -11.67 -12.59
N ALA A 32 -1.67 -11.25 -13.82
CA ALA A 32 -1.23 -9.89 -14.08
C ALA A 32 -2.32 -8.86 -13.68
N LEU A 33 -3.59 -9.15 -13.99
CA LEU A 33 -4.72 -8.31 -13.62
C LEU A 33 -4.97 -8.32 -12.11
N GLU A 34 -4.88 -9.47 -11.44
CA GLU A 34 -5.02 -9.58 -9.98
C GLU A 34 -3.95 -8.76 -9.25
N ARG A 35 -2.68 -8.87 -9.69
CA ARG A 35 -1.55 -8.10 -9.15
C ARG A 35 -1.76 -6.60 -9.33
N GLU A 36 -2.17 -6.17 -10.52
CA GLU A 36 -2.41 -4.75 -10.79
C GLU A 36 -3.58 -4.21 -9.97
N LEU A 37 -4.69 -4.95 -9.86
CA LEU A 37 -5.82 -4.56 -9.03
C LEU A 37 -5.42 -4.45 -7.55
N GLN A 38 -4.62 -5.40 -7.05
CA GLN A 38 -4.12 -5.35 -5.68
C GLN A 38 -3.22 -4.14 -5.45
N ARG A 39 -2.33 -3.83 -6.39
CA ARG A 39 -1.47 -2.63 -6.34
C ARG A 39 -2.30 -1.34 -6.25
N GLN A 40 -3.30 -1.20 -7.12
CA GLN A 40 -4.19 -0.04 -7.13
C GLN A 40 -4.99 0.10 -5.83
N ARG A 41 -5.49 -1.02 -5.29
CA ARG A 41 -6.17 -1.03 -3.98
C ARG A 41 -5.25 -0.56 -2.84
N ARG A 42 -3.99 -1.01 -2.83
CA ARG A 42 -3.00 -0.57 -1.83
C ARG A 42 -2.73 0.93 -1.92
N ILE A 43 -2.50 1.45 -3.13
CA ILE A 43 -2.26 2.88 -3.37
C ILE A 43 -3.45 3.72 -2.89
N ARG A 44 -4.68 3.31 -3.22
CA ARG A 44 -5.88 4.01 -2.74
C ARG A 44 -6.00 3.97 -1.23
N ARG A 45 -5.70 2.82 -0.61
CA ARG A 45 -5.78 2.66 0.85
C ARG A 45 -4.74 3.51 1.57
N SER A 46 -3.51 3.58 1.07
CA SER A 46 -2.46 4.42 1.64
C SER A 46 -2.78 5.90 1.49
N ALA A 47 -3.27 6.32 0.33
CA ALA A 47 -3.69 7.70 0.11
C ALA A 47 -4.82 8.12 1.06
N ARG A 48 -5.83 7.25 1.23
CA ARG A 48 -6.92 7.48 2.19
C ARG A 48 -6.41 7.51 3.63
N LEU A 49 -5.55 6.57 4.03
CA LEU A 49 -4.97 6.56 5.37
C LEU A 49 -4.18 7.84 5.64
N GLN A 50 -3.41 8.33 4.68
CA GLN A 50 -2.65 9.57 4.82
C GLN A 50 -3.58 10.79 4.94
N GLN A 51 -4.67 10.83 4.17
CA GLN A 51 -5.70 11.86 4.28
C GLN A 51 -6.42 11.83 5.64
N ASP A 52 -6.69 10.65 6.17
CA ASP A 52 -7.38 10.48 7.46
C ASP A 52 -6.44 10.76 8.66
N LEU A 53 -5.14 10.45 8.53
CA LEU A 53 -4.15 10.66 9.59
C LEU A 53 -3.67 12.10 9.72
N SER A 54 -3.56 12.85 8.61
CA SER A 54 -3.12 14.25 8.64
C SER A 54 -3.91 15.11 9.64
N PRO A 55 -5.26 15.14 9.62
CA PRO A 55 -6.02 15.95 10.57
C PRO A 55 -5.89 15.47 12.01
N LEU A 56 -5.70 14.15 12.23
CA LEU A 56 -5.47 13.61 13.57
C LEU A 56 -4.09 14.00 14.12
N GLN A 57 -3.07 14.04 13.26
CA GLN A 57 -1.73 14.52 13.62
C GLN A 57 -1.74 16.01 13.94
N ASP A 58 -2.43 16.82 13.13
CA ASP A 58 -2.57 18.26 13.37
C ASP A 58 -3.29 18.55 14.70
N GLN A 59 -4.37 17.80 14.99
CA GLN A 59 -5.08 17.89 16.25
C GLN A 59 -4.23 17.43 17.44
N ALA A 60 -3.51 16.32 17.31
CA ALA A 60 -2.62 15.83 18.34
C ALA A 60 -1.48 16.82 18.61
N ALA A 61 -0.90 17.41 17.58
CA ALA A 61 0.14 18.43 17.71
C ALA A 61 -0.36 19.70 18.40
N ALA A 62 -1.60 20.13 18.12
CA ALA A 62 -2.22 21.28 18.78
C ALA A 62 -2.54 21.03 20.27
N LEU A 63 -2.84 19.79 20.63
CA LEU A 63 -3.15 19.38 22.02
C LEU A 63 -1.92 18.92 22.80
N ALA A 64 -0.82 18.61 22.12
CA ALA A 64 0.40 18.12 22.73
C ALA A 64 0.99 19.19 23.65
N ARG A 65 1.17 18.83 24.93
CA ARG A 65 2.01 19.62 25.83
C ARG A 65 3.47 19.24 25.61
N PRO A 66 4.40 20.20 25.78
CA PRO A 66 5.81 19.87 25.84
C PRO A 66 6.01 18.80 26.90
N PHE A 67 6.60 17.68 26.49
CA PHE A 67 6.96 16.61 27.41
C PHE A 67 8.26 17.00 28.09
N ASP A 68 8.21 17.20 29.40
CA ASP A 68 9.40 17.39 30.22
C ASP A 68 9.75 16.06 30.90
N ALA A 69 10.90 15.50 30.52
CA ALA A 69 11.38 14.25 31.08
C ALA A 69 11.68 14.35 32.60
N SER A 70 11.82 15.56 33.14
CA SER A 70 11.97 15.78 34.58
C SER A 70 10.67 15.61 35.37
N GLU A 71 9.51 15.54 34.70
CA GLU A 71 8.22 15.20 35.32
C GLU A 71 8.01 13.69 35.50
N LEU A 72 8.82 12.84 34.85
CA LEU A 72 8.64 11.39 34.89
C LEU A 72 9.06 10.75 36.20
N TYR A 73 10.02 11.35 36.88
CA TYR A 73 10.61 10.84 38.11
C TYR A 73 10.69 11.97 39.12
N GLY A 74 10.20 11.74 40.33
CA GLY A 74 10.38 12.67 41.44
C GLY A 74 11.86 12.84 41.81
N ALA A 75 12.16 13.80 42.70
CA ALA A 75 13.52 14.01 43.21
C ALA A 75 14.13 12.78 43.90
N ASP A 76 13.30 11.80 44.24
CA ASP A 76 13.61 10.49 44.80
C ASP A 76 13.83 9.38 43.74
N GLY A 77 13.70 9.71 42.44
CA GLY A 77 13.97 8.79 41.33
C GLY A 77 12.88 7.74 41.09
N LEU A 78 11.71 7.90 41.71
CA LEU A 78 10.57 7.00 41.53
C LEU A 78 9.54 7.63 40.57
N PRO A 79 8.88 6.80 39.73
CA PRO A 79 7.78 7.29 38.89
C PRO A 79 6.60 7.69 39.78
N GLY A 80 6.06 8.89 39.55
CA GLY A 80 4.88 9.42 40.24
C GLY A 80 3.57 8.81 39.76
#